data_AF-A0A399RQS5-F1
#
_entry.id   AF-A0A399RQS5-F1
#
_cell.length_a   1.000
_cell.length_b   1.000
_cell.length_c   1.000
_cell.angle_alpha   90.00
_cell.angle_beta   90.00
_cell.angle_gamma   90.00
#
_symmetry.space_group_name_H-M   'P 1'
#
loop_
_entity.id
_entity.type
_entity.pdbx_description
1 polymer ?
#
loop_
_entity_poly.entity_id
_entity_poly.type
_entity_poly.pdbx_seq_one_letter_code
_entity_poly.pdbx_strand_id
1 'polypeptide(L)' 'MKKLILVFTALFALPVLSACNTISGIGKDVSAAGDVVSDTAESTKDKMD' A
#
# COMPACT_ATOMS: atom_id res chain seq x y z
N MET A 1 13.83 3.62 34.06
CA MET A 1 14.37 3.84 32.70
C MET A 1 14.22 2.60 31.80
N LYS A 2 14.73 1.42 32.18
CA LYS A 2 14.61 0.18 31.38
C LYS A 2 13.16 -0.22 31.02
N LYS A 3 12.21 -0.05 31.95
CA LYS A 3 10.79 -0.32 31.72
C LYS A 3 10.14 0.64 30.71
N LEU A 4 10.57 1.91 30.71
CA LEU A 4 10.07 2.91 29.77
C LEU A 4 10.58 2.63 28.36
N ILE A 5 11.86 2.26 28.22
CA ILE A 5 12.46 1.87 26.93
C ILE A 5 11.67 0.70 26.32
N LEU A 6 11.36 -0.33 27.11
CA LEU A 6 10.58 -1.48 26.65
C LEU A 6 9.19 -1.10 26.12
N VAL A 7 8.49 -0.19 26.83
CA VAL A 7 7.16 0.30 26.41
C VAL A 7 7.25 1.10 25.12
N PHE A 8 8.26 1.97 24.97
CA PHE A 8 8.45 2.73 23.74
C PHE A 8 8.81 1.83 22.54
N THR A 9 9.65 0.81 22.74
CA THR A 9 9.98 -0.15 21.68
C THR A 9 8.76 -0.96 21.24
N ALA A 10 7.93 -1.40 22.19
CA ALA A 10 6.70 -2.12 21.87
C ALA A 10 5.71 -1.25 21.09
N LEU A 11 5.54 0.02 21.48
CA LEU A 11 4.66 0.96 20.80
C LEU A 11 5.10 1.25 19.36
N PHE A 12 6.41 1.29 19.10
CA PHE A 12 6.98 1.48 17.77
C PHE A 12 6.88 0.24 16.86
N ALA A 13 6.73 -0.95 17.42
CA ALA A 13 6.58 -2.19 16.66
C ALA A 13 5.15 -2.39 16.10
N LEU A 14 4.14 -1.78 16.72
CA LEU A 14 2.73 -1.87 16.29
C LEU A 14 2.48 -1.37 14.86
N PRO A 15 2.97 -0.19 14.43
CA PRO A 15 2.76 0.28 13.05
C PRO A 15 3.45 -0.61 12.01
N VAL A 16 4.60 -1.20 12.33
CA VAL A 16 5.30 -2.15 11.44
C VAL A 16 4.49 -3.43 11.26
N LEU A 17 3.86 -3.92 12.34
CA LEU A 17 3.03 -5.13 12.28
C LEU A 17 1.70 -4.87 11.53
N SER A 18 1.09 -3.71 11.73
CA SER A 18 -0.10 -3.27 10.98
C SER A 18 0.22 -2.98 9.51
N ALA A 19 1.47 -2.59 9.19
CA ALA A 19 1.88 -2.36 7.81
C ALA A 19 1.76 -3.62 6.95
N CYS A 20 2.09 -4.80 7.48
CA CYS A 20 1.92 -6.06 6.73
C CYS A 20 0.46 -6.31 6.28
N ASN A 21 -0.53 -5.91 7.09
CA ASN A 21 -1.95 -6.07 6.74
C ASN A 21 -2.51 -4.88 5.94
N THR A 22 -2.04 -3.65 6.16
CA THR A 22 -2.50 -2.44 5.42
C THR A 22 -1.92 -2.33 4.02
N ILE A 23 -0.66 -2.74 3.81
CA ILE A 23 0.03 -2.69 2.51
C ILE A 23 -0.68 -3.58 1.47
N SER A 24 -1.22 -4.73 1.89
CA SER A 24 -1.97 -5.61 0.99
C SER A 24 -3.29 -4.98 0.53
N GLY A 25 -4.01 -4.31 1.43
CA GLY A 25 -5.26 -3.59 1.11
C GLY A 25 -5.01 -2.41 0.17
N ILE A 26 -4.05 -1.53 0.51
CA ILE A 26 -3.67 -0.39 -0.33
C ILE A 26 -3.14 -0.87 -1.69
N GLY A 27 -2.38 -1.96 -1.74
CA GLY A 27 -1.88 -2.53 -2.98
C GLY A 27 -3.01 -2.95 -3.93
N LYS A 28 -4.06 -3.58 -3.40
CA LYS A 28 -5.24 -3.98 -4.20
C LYS A 28 -5.96 -2.77 -4.80
N ASP A 29 -6.14 -1.70 -4.02
CA ASP A 29 -6.81 -0.49 -4.48
C ASP A 29 -5.98 0.25 -5.54
N VAL A 30 -4.66 0.30 -5.38
CA VAL A 30 -3.73 0.87 -6.36
C VAL A 30 -3.72 0.07 -7.66
N SER A 31 -3.69 -1.26 -7.57
CA SER A 31 -3.74 -2.13 -8.76
C SER A 31 -5.03 -1.93 -9.54
N ALA A 32 -6.20 -1.94 -8.88
CA ALA A 32 -7.48 -1.74 -9.56
C ALA A 32 -7.56 -0.37 -10.26
N ALA A 33 -7.06 0.69 -9.64
CA ALA A 33 -6.97 2.00 -10.28
C ALA A 33 -5.99 2.00 -11.47
N GLY A 34 -4.85 1.33 -11.34
CA GLY A 34 -3.86 1.17 -12.39
C GLY A 34 -4.37 0.41 -13.61
N ASP A 35 -5.16 -0.64 -13.40
CA ASP A 35 -5.79 -1.42 -14.48
C ASP A 35 -6.71 -0.55 -15.33
N VAL A 36 -7.58 0.25 -14.70
CA VAL A 36 -8.49 1.17 -15.42
C VAL A 36 -7.73 2.21 -16.25
N VAL A 37 -6.66 2.77 -15.70
CA VAL A 37 -5.81 3.73 -16.42
C VAL A 37 -5.10 3.05 -17.58
N SER A 38 -4.59 1.83 -17.38
CA SER A 38 -3.88 1.06 -18.41
C SER A 38 -4.81 0.69 -19.57
N ASP A 39 -6.00 0.19 -19.28
CA ASP A 39 -7.03 -0.13 -20.28
C ASP A 39 -7.43 1.11 -21.09
N THR A 40 -7.58 2.25 -20.41
CA THR A 40 -7.91 3.53 -21.08
C THR A 40 -6.78 3.96 -22.01
N ALA A 41 -5.52 3.87 -21.55
CA ALA A 41 -4.35 4.22 -22.34
C ALA A 41 -4.19 3.30 -23.56
N GLU A 42 -4.34 1.99 -23.38
CA GLU A 42 -4.27 1.00 -24.47
C GLU A 42 -5.38 1.23 -25.50
N SER A 43 -6.62 1.42 -25.04
CA SER A 43 -7.75 1.71 -25.93
C SER A 43 -7.61 3.04 -26.69
N THR A 44 -6.83 3.99 -26.17
CA THR A 44 -6.56 5.27 -26.86
C THR A 44 -5.47 5.08 -27.89
N LYS A 45 -4.42 4.33 -27.55
CA LYS A 45 -3.34 3.96 -28.48
C LYS A 45 -3.92 3.25 -29.71
N ASP A 46 -4.78 2.26 -29.49
CA ASP A 46 -5.43 1.49 -30.55
C ASP A 46 -6.38 2.32 -31.44
N LYS A 47 -6.84 3.49 -30.98
CA LYS A 47 -7.66 4.43 -31.77
C LYS A 47 -6.83 5.45 -32.53
N MET A 48 -5.55 5.60 -32.18
CA MET A 48 -4.61 6.53 -32.81
C MET A 48 -3.75 5.84 -33.89
N ASP A 49 -3.56 4.53 -33.77
CA ASP A 49 -3.00 3.64 -34.80
C ASP A 49 -4.03 3.34 -35.91
#